data_AF-A0A1Z2L7B2-F1
#
_entry.id   AF-A0A1Z2L7B2-F1
#
_cell.length_a   1.000
_cell.length_b   1.000
_cell.length_c   1.000
_cell.angle_alpha   90.00
_cell.angle_beta   90.00
_cell.angle_gamma   90.00
#
_symmetry.space_group_name_H-M   'P 1'
#
loop_
_entity.id
_entity.type
_entity.pdbx_description
1 polymer ?
#
loop_
_entity_poly.entity_id
_entity_poly.type
_entity_poly.pdbx_seq_one_letter_code
_entity_poly.pdbx_strand_id
1 'polypeptide(L)'
;MPSLIEMVFLLFGVAAVAFGVVIAFNVRGVTTRRVERTYRKLELMHQASGRLGPVSVPLFGTAGYLRFLGAVMIPFGLIMIVASVALMSLPG
;
A
#
# COMPACT_ATOMS: atom_id res chain seq x y z
N MET A 1 9.12 -7.05 29.65
CA MET A 1 7.88 -6.52 29.05
C MET A 1 8.24 -5.92 27.72
N PRO A 2 7.46 -6.18 26.65
CA PRO A 2 7.81 -5.68 25.32
C PRO A 2 7.85 -4.15 25.31
N SER A 3 8.88 -3.59 24.69
CA SER A 3 9.01 -2.14 24.60
C SER A 3 7.93 -1.55 23.69
N LEU A 4 7.59 -0.28 23.88
CA LEU A 4 6.64 0.41 23.00
C LEU A 4 7.09 0.36 21.53
N ILE A 5 8.41 0.39 21.29
CA ILE A 5 9.00 0.30 19.96
C ILE A 5 8.73 -1.06 19.32
N GLU A 6 8.91 -2.16 20.05
CA GLU A 6 8.62 -3.51 19.54
C GLU A 6 7.14 -3.69 19.19
N MET A 7 6.25 -3.17 20.05
CA MET A 7 4.79 -3.21 19.80
C MET A 7 4.43 -2.43 18.54
N VAL A 8 5.01 -1.24 18.36
CA VAL A 8 4.81 -0.42 17.17
C VAL A 8 5.32 -1.14 15.92
N PHE A 9 6.54 -1.70 15.96
CA PHE A 9 7.11 -2.46 14.85
C PHE A 9 6.24 -3.67 14.46
N LEU A 10 5.74 -4.41 15.45
CA LEU A 10 4.88 -5.56 15.22
C LEU A 10 3.56 -5.12 14.56
N LEU A 11 2.91 -4.07 15.10
CA LEU A 11 1.65 -3.54 14.56
C LEU A 11 1.81 -3.04 13.11
N PHE A 12 2.85 -2.26 12.83
CA PHE A 12 3.11 -1.78 11.47
C PHE A 12 3.51 -2.91 10.53
N GLY A 13 4.23 -3.92 11.01
CA GLY A 13 4.59 -5.10 10.22
C GLY A 13 3.34 -5.90 9.82
N VAL A 14 2.45 -6.17 10.77
CA VAL A 14 1.18 -6.86 10.51
C VAL A 14 0.29 -6.05 9.58
N ALA A 15 0.17 -4.75 9.79
CA ALA A 15 -0.59 -3.86 8.91
C ALA A 15 0.00 -3.86 7.49
N ALA A 16 1.32 -3.76 7.34
CA ALA A 16 1.98 -3.77 6.03
C ALA A 16 1.74 -5.08 5.27
N VAL A 17 1.78 -6.23 5.95
CA VAL A 17 1.43 -7.53 5.33
C VAL A 17 -0.05 -7.56 4.93
N ALA A 18 -0.96 -7.20 5.84
CA ALA A 18 -2.39 -7.25 5.57
C ALA A 18 -2.80 -6.34 4.42
N PHE A 19 -2.37 -5.08 4.43
CA PHE A 19 -2.61 -4.14 3.34
C PHE A 19 -1.88 -4.55 2.07
N GLY A 20 -0.65 -5.05 2.17
CA GLY A 20 0.13 -5.57 1.05
C GLY A 20 -0.62 -6.68 0.30
N VAL A 21 -1.15 -7.67 1.01
CA VAL A 21 -1.97 -8.75 0.44
C VAL A 21 -3.23 -8.20 -0.22
N VAL A 22 -3.99 -7.34 0.47
CA VAL A 22 -5.23 -6.77 -0.08
C VAL A 22 -4.96 -6.01 -1.39
N ILE A 23 -3.89 -5.24 -1.45
CA ILE A 23 -3.53 -4.42 -2.60
C ILE A 23 -2.95 -5.27 -3.72
N ALA A 24 -1.99 -6.16 -3.42
CA ALA A 24 -1.28 -7.00 -4.38
C ALA A 24 -2.22 -7.94 -5.14
N PHE A 25 -3.09 -8.63 -4.41
CA PHE A 25 -4.04 -9.58 -4.99
C PHE A 25 -5.37 -8.91 -5.39
N ASN A 26 -5.46 -7.58 -5.27
CA ASN A 26 -6.66 -6.81 -5.60
C ASN A 26 -7.92 -7.41 -4.94
N VAL A 27 -7.83 -7.73 -3.66
CA VAL A 27 -8.91 -8.40 -2.92
C VAL A 27 -10.16 -7.50 -2.99
N ARG A 28 -11.30 -8.09 -3.39
CA ARG A 28 -12.57 -7.38 -3.63
C ARG A 28 -12.50 -6.23 -4.66
N GLY A 29 -11.47 -6.22 -5.52
CA GLY A 29 -11.30 -5.17 -6.52
C GLY A 29 -10.90 -3.79 -5.95
N VAL A 30 -10.34 -3.74 -4.73
CA VAL A 30 -9.99 -2.48 -4.05
C VAL A 30 -9.06 -1.61 -4.90
N THR A 31 -7.99 -2.20 -5.43
CA THR A 31 -6.99 -1.48 -6.23
C THR A 31 -7.60 -0.98 -7.53
N THR A 32 -8.37 -1.81 -8.23
CA THR A 32 -9.03 -1.41 -9.49
C THR A 32 -10.06 -0.29 -9.28
N ARG A 33 -10.92 -0.41 -8.26
CA ARG A 33 -11.92 0.62 -7.94
C ARG A 33 -11.26 1.95 -7.52
N ARG A 34 -10.13 1.88 -6.82
CA ARG A 34 -9.40 3.08 -6.38
C ARG A 34 -8.74 3.81 -7.57
N VAL A 35 -8.19 3.05 -8.50
CA VAL A 35 -7.60 3.59 -9.74
C VAL A 35 -8.69 4.23 -10.59
N GLU A 36 -9.81 3.55 -10.80
CA GLU A 36 -10.95 4.08 -11.56
C GLU A 36 -11.51 5.39 -10.96
N ARG A 37 -11.66 5.46 -9.64
CA ARG A 37 -12.05 6.71 -8.95
C ARG A 37 -11.04 7.84 -9.16
N THR A 38 -9.75 7.51 -9.16
CA THR A 38 -8.68 8.49 -9.38
C THR A 38 -8.70 9.00 -10.81
N TYR A 39 -8.90 8.12 -11.79
CA TYR A 39 -8.96 8.48 -13.21
C TYR A 39 -10.17 9.35 -13.49
N ARG A 40 -11.34 9.00 -12.93
CA ARG A 40 -12.55 9.81 -13.05
C ARG A 40 -12.37 11.21 -12.45
N LYS A 41 -11.67 11.33 -11.32
CA LYS A 41 -11.36 12.65 -10.72
C LYS A 41 -10.42 13.47 -11.60
N LEU A 42 -9.37 12.84 -12.14
CA LEU A 42 -8.43 13.49 -13.06
C LEU A 42 -9.14 13.98 -14.33
N GLU A 43 -10.03 13.17 -14.88
CA GLU A 43 -10.83 13.53 -16.05
C GLU A 43 -11.77 14.71 -15.77
N LEU A 44 -12.48 14.69 -14.64
CA LEU A 44 -13.33 15.81 -14.23
C LEU A 44 -12.54 17.10 -14.02
N MET A 45 -11.35 17.03 -13.41
CA MET A 45 -10.47 18.20 -13.25
C MET A 45 -9.94 18.70 -14.59
N HIS A 46 -9.62 17.78 -15.51
CA HIS A 46 -9.14 18.14 -16.85
C HIS A 46 -10.23 18.84 -17.66
N GLN A 47 -11.45 18.31 -17.65
CA GLN A 47 -12.62 18.92 -18.29
C GLN A 47 -12.95 20.30 -17.68
N ALA A 48 -12.88 20.44 -16.35
CA ALA A 48 -13.07 21.72 -15.67
C ALA A 48 -12.02 22.77 -16.04
N SER A 49 -10.82 22.35 -16.46
CA SER A 49 -9.75 23.25 -16.93
C SER A 49 -9.89 23.69 -18.38
N GLY A 50 -10.96 23.29 -19.08
CA GLY A 50 -11.21 23.64 -20.49
C GLY A 50 -10.30 22.95 -21.50
N ARG A 51 -9.54 21.92 -21.07
CA ARG A 51 -8.63 21.17 -21.94
C ARG A 51 -9.37 19.96 -22.53
N LEU A 52 -9.42 19.89 -23.86
CA LEU A 52 -10.05 18.80 -24.64
C LEU A 52 -9.04 17.69 -25.04
N GLY A 53 -7.88 17.64 -24.38
CA GLY A 53 -6.82 16.69 -24.71
C GLY A 53 -6.94 15.37 -23.95
N PRO A 54 -6.17 14.34 -24.34
CA PRO A 54 -6.10 13.09 -23.59
C PRO A 54 -5.54 13.34 -22.19
N VAL A 55 -6.22 12.81 -21.17
CA VAL A 55 -5.81 12.90 -19.77
C VAL A 55 -4.56 12.04 -19.57
N SER A 56 -3.44 12.66 -19.22
CA SER A 56 -2.23 11.91 -18.85
C SER A 56 -2.42 11.30 -17.46
N VAL A 57 -2.32 9.98 -17.40
CA VAL A 57 -2.36 9.26 -16.13
C VAL A 57 -0.93 9.00 -15.66
N PRO A 58 -0.56 9.38 -14.43
CA PRO A 58 0.77 9.08 -13.90
C PRO A 58 0.94 7.56 -13.72
N LEU A 59 2.13 7.04 -14.04
CA LEU A 59 2.48 5.62 -13.92
C LEU A 59 2.19 5.06 -12.52
N PHE A 60 2.47 5.87 -11.49
CA PHE A 60 2.23 5.57 -10.07
C PHE A 60 0.74 5.43 -9.71
N GLY A 61 -0.15 5.93 -10.56
CA GLY A 61 -1.59 5.83 -10.40
C GLY A 61 -2.21 4.56 -11.00
N THR A 62 -1.40 3.69 -11.63
CA THR A 62 -1.91 2.50 -12.31
C THR A 62 -2.18 1.34 -11.34
N ALA A 63 -3.13 0.46 -11.69
CA ALA A 63 -3.44 -0.72 -10.90
C ALA A 63 -2.25 -1.68 -10.79
N GLY A 64 -1.45 -1.80 -11.85
CA GLY A 64 -0.25 -2.63 -11.86
C GLY A 64 0.80 -2.12 -10.86
N TYR A 65 1.08 -0.81 -10.87
CA TYR A 65 2.03 -0.21 -9.93
C TYR A 65 1.58 -0.39 -8.47
N LEU A 66 0.30 -0.16 -8.18
CA LEU A 66 -0.23 -0.35 -6.82
C LEU A 66 -0.14 -1.81 -6.37
N ARG A 67 -0.45 -2.77 -7.25
CA ARG A 67 -0.29 -4.20 -6.95
C ARG A 67 1.17 -4.56 -6.66
N PHE A 68 2.11 -4.03 -7.47
CA PHE A 68 3.54 -4.21 -7.24
C PHE A 68 3.97 -3.63 -5.90
N LEU A 69 3.52 -2.42 -5.56
CA LEU A 69 3.77 -1.81 -4.25
C LEU A 69 3.25 -2.71 -3.12
N GLY A 70 2.02 -3.23 -3.25
CA GLY A 70 1.46 -4.19 -2.30
C GLY A 70 2.33 -5.46 -2.16
N ALA A 71 2.85 -5.98 -3.27
CA ALA A 71 3.73 -7.14 -3.26
C ALA A 71 5.06 -6.87 -2.56
N VAL A 72 5.60 -5.64 -2.67
CA VAL A 72 6.82 -5.20 -1.96
C VAL A 72 6.54 -4.95 -0.48
N MET A 73 5.34 -4.48 -0.10
CA MET A 73 4.98 -4.24 1.30
C MET A 73 4.95 -5.53 2.14
N ILE A 74 4.60 -6.67 1.53
CA ILE A 74 4.54 -7.97 2.22
C ILE A 74 5.90 -8.37 2.81
N PRO A 75 6.99 -8.52 2.03
CA PRO A 75 8.29 -8.91 2.58
C PRO A 75 8.84 -7.88 3.58
N PHE A 76 8.62 -6.57 3.36
CA PHE A 76 8.98 -5.55 4.35
C PHE A 76 8.25 -5.73 5.68
N GLY A 77 6.94 -5.97 5.63
CA GLY A 77 6.15 -6.23 6.83
C GLY A 77 6.58 -7.50 7.56
N LEU A 78 6.90 -8.57 6.81
CA LEU A 78 7.43 -9.81 7.37
C LEU A 78 8.79 -9.59 8.06
N ILE A 79 9.70 -8.83 7.44
CA ILE A 79 11.00 -8.48 8.04
C ILE A 79 10.79 -7.73 9.36
N MET A 80 9.86 -6.77 9.42
CA MET A 80 9.57 -6.05 10.66
C MET A 80 8.99 -6.94 11.75
N ILE A 81 8.12 -7.90 11.39
CA ILE A 81 7.58 -8.87 12.35
C ILE A 81 8.70 -9.75 12.89
N VAL A 82 9.54 -10.31 12.01
CA VAL A 82 10.68 -11.16 12.41
C VAL A 82 11.65 -10.40 13.28
N ALA A 83 12.00 -9.16 12.92
CA ALA A 83 12.88 -8.32 13.72
C ALA A 83 12.29 -8.02 15.10
N SER A 84 10.99 -7.69 15.19
CA SER A 84 10.32 -7.45 16.47
C SER A 84 10.33 -8.69 17.36
N VAL A 85 10.00 -9.87 16.81
CA VAL A 85 10.05 -11.15 17.56
C VAL A 85 11.48 -11.49 18.00
N ALA A 86 12.47 -11.29 17.13
CA ALA A 86 13.87 -11.53 17.46
C ALA A 86 14.33 -10.63 18.61
N LEU A 87 13.99 -9.33 18.57
CA LEU A 87 14.29 -8.38 19.63
C LEU A 87 13.61 -8.76 20.96
N MET A 88 12.36 -9.21 20.92
CA MET A 88 11.64 -9.69 22.11
C MET A 88 12.24 -10.98 22.70
N SER A 89 12.91 -11.80 21.88
CA SER A 89 13.50 -13.07 22.30
C SER A 89 14.91 -12.96 22.88
N LEU A 90 15.56 -11.80 22.71
CA LEU A 90 16.86 -11.54 23.32
C LEU A 90 16.68 -11.33 24.83
N PRO A 91 17.45 -12.02 25.69
CA PRO A 91 17.47 -11.71 27.11
C PRO A 91 18.05 -10.30 27.27
N GLY A 92 17.22 -9.38 27.77
CA GLY A 92 17.63 -8.04 28.17
C GLY A 92 18.41 -8.04 29.47
#